data_AF-T0ZEL3-F1
#
_entry.id   AF-T0ZEL3-F1
#
_cell.length_a   1.000
_cell.length_b   1.000
_cell.length_c   1.000
_cell.angle_alpha   90.00
_cell.angle_beta   90.00
_cell.angle_gamma   90.00
#
_symmetry.space_group_name_H-M   'P 1'
#
loop_
_entity.id
_entity.type
_entity.pdbx_description
1 polymer ?
#
loop_
_entity_poly.entity_id
_entity_poly.type
_entity_poly.pdbx_seq_one_letter_code
_entity_poly.pdbx_strand_id
1 'polypeptide(L)'
;MAYLRKGVRNEIHRPITFAYNGGPGSAANWVDFGGLGPMRVALPPHSGFAEAPPYLILPNHSSILRRTDLVFIDPVGTGFSHVLGNAKPQDFWGIDADAHSVGAFIMRYLTKFNRWNSPKFILGESYGTTRSAVLSNYLQHHGVQLNGVILLSSILNFETASFAPGNDLPYILYLPSEAAVAWYHHRLNPRPKNLPAFLSRVEHFATGAYAHALMMGDTLSPEAKNQVIAKLVQFTSIPAHLWRRGDLRITGSEFQALLLNSEGKQTGRLDARYANYKLVPMLP
;
A
#
# COMPACT_ATOMS: atom_id res chain seq x y z
N MET A 1 -4.57 -19.82 -4.26
CA MET A 1 -4.75 -20.03 -5.72
C MET A 1 -3.38 -20.25 -6.37
N ALA A 2 -3.26 -21.01 -7.46
CA ALA A 2 -1.98 -21.12 -8.18
C ALA A 2 -2.17 -21.10 -9.70
N TYR A 3 -1.30 -20.37 -10.41
CA TYR A 3 -1.26 -20.29 -11.86
C TYR A 3 0.10 -20.75 -12.37
N LEU A 4 0.08 -21.84 -13.13
CA LEU A 4 1.27 -22.44 -13.72
C LEU A 4 1.23 -22.24 -15.23
N ARG A 5 2.37 -21.83 -15.81
CA ARG A 5 2.47 -21.72 -17.26
C ARG A 5 2.52 -23.12 -17.89
N LYS A 6 1.57 -23.42 -18.77
CA LYS A 6 1.57 -24.66 -19.55
C LYS A 6 2.71 -24.67 -20.58
N GLY A 7 3.21 -25.85 -20.92
CA GLY A 7 4.23 -26.06 -21.96
C GLY A 7 5.67 -25.73 -21.54
N VAL A 8 5.93 -25.57 -20.24
CA VAL A 8 7.28 -25.41 -19.70
C VAL A 8 7.97 -26.79 -19.72
N ARG A 9 9.03 -26.93 -20.52
CA ARG A 9 9.77 -28.21 -20.65
C ARG A 9 10.72 -28.50 -19.49
N ASN A 10 11.21 -27.46 -18.82
CA ASN A 10 12.13 -27.58 -17.69
C ASN A 10 11.72 -26.62 -16.57
N GLU A 11 11.12 -27.16 -15.51
CA GLU A 11 10.65 -26.39 -14.35
C GLU A 11 11.79 -25.91 -13.45
N ILE A 12 13.00 -26.47 -13.58
CA ILE A 12 14.18 -26.07 -12.79
C ILE A 12 14.58 -24.64 -13.11
N HIS A 13 14.43 -24.19 -14.35
CA HIS A 13 14.73 -22.80 -14.74
C HIS A 13 13.52 -21.88 -14.65
N ARG A 14 12.37 -22.40 -14.26
CA ARG A 14 11.11 -21.66 -14.20
C ARG A 14 10.91 -21.10 -12.80
N PRO A 15 10.97 -19.76 -12.61
CA PRO A 15 10.74 -19.17 -11.30
C PRO A 15 9.35 -19.49 -10.77
N ILE A 16 9.24 -19.53 -9.44
CA ILE A 16 7.98 -19.57 -8.71
C ILE A 16 7.95 -18.40 -7.72
N THR A 17 6.84 -17.68 -7.72
CA THR A 17 6.62 -16.53 -6.83
C THR A 17 5.43 -16.82 -5.93
N PHE A 18 5.69 -16.86 -4.63
CA PHE A 18 4.67 -16.94 -3.60
C PHE A 18 4.23 -15.53 -3.22
N ALA A 19 2.99 -15.19 -3.52
CA ALA A 19 2.44 -13.85 -3.34
C ALA A 19 1.33 -13.85 -2.29
N TYR A 20 1.31 -12.83 -1.44
CA TYR A 20 0.28 -12.65 -0.42
C TYR A 20 0.04 -11.16 -0.19
N ASN A 21 -1.20 -10.82 0.13
CA ASN A 21 -1.56 -9.46 0.50
C ASN A 21 -1.23 -9.18 1.99
N GLY A 22 -1.39 -7.93 2.39
CA GLY A 22 -1.25 -7.45 3.75
C GLY A 22 -2.57 -7.39 4.51
N GLY A 23 -2.91 -6.18 4.97
CA GLY A 23 -3.89 -5.94 6.02
C GLY A 23 -3.19 -5.49 7.31
N PRO A 24 -3.08 -6.31 8.37
CA PRO A 24 -3.31 -7.76 8.41
C PRO A 24 -4.78 -8.14 8.22
N GLY A 25 -5.02 -9.37 7.73
CA GLY A 25 -6.37 -9.93 7.55
C GLY A 25 -6.94 -9.87 6.12
N SER A 26 -6.16 -9.46 5.12
CA SER A 26 -6.64 -9.43 3.72
C SER A 26 -6.23 -10.67 2.95
N ALA A 27 -7.16 -11.18 2.13
CA ALA A 27 -6.89 -12.28 1.20
C ALA A 27 -5.97 -11.83 0.06
N ALA A 28 -5.32 -12.81 -0.58
CA ALA A 28 -4.42 -12.59 -1.71
C ALA A 28 -5.16 -12.22 -3.01
N ASN A 29 -6.50 -12.18 -3.01
CA ASN A 29 -7.29 -11.77 -4.17
C ASN A 29 -6.93 -10.36 -4.69
N TRP A 30 -6.53 -9.45 -3.80
CA TRP A 30 -6.06 -8.11 -4.16
C TRP A 30 -4.78 -8.15 -5.00
N VAL A 31 -3.79 -8.96 -4.62
CA VAL A 31 -2.56 -9.12 -5.43
C VAL A 31 -2.76 -10.04 -6.64
N ASP A 32 -3.78 -10.89 -6.62
CA ASP A 32 -4.17 -11.74 -7.74
C ASP A 32 -4.94 -10.95 -8.81
N PHE A 33 -6.21 -10.68 -8.59
CA PHE A 33 -7.10 -9.99 -9.54
C PHE A 33 -6.88 -8.48 -9.60
N GLY A 34 -6.26 -7.89 -8.59
CA GLY A 34 -5.91 -6.46 -8.61
C GLY A 34 -4.56 -6.18 -9.26
N GLY A 35 -3.76 -7.20 -9.60
CA GLY A 35 -2.39 -6.95 -10.06
C GLY A 35 -1.74 -8.05 -10.89
N LEU A 36 -1.36 -9.17 -10.26
CA LEU A 36 -0.34 -10.08 -10.80
C LEU A 36 -0.93 -11.26 -11.57
N GLY A 37 -2.15 -11.67 -11.23
CA GLY A 37 -2.86 -12.80 -11.81
C GLY A 37 -3.14 -12.63 -13.31
N PRO A 38 -3.48 -13.72 -14.02
CA PRO A 38 -3.77 -13.67 -15.45
C PRO A 38 -5.12 -13.00 -15.78
N MET A 39 -5.95 -12.76 -14.77
CA MET A 39 -7.23 -12.07 -14.88
C MET A 39 -7.21 -10.84 -13.98
N ARG A 40 -8.00 -9.82 -14.32
CA ARG A 40 -8.18 -8.62 -13.51
C ARG A 40 -9.61 -8.13 -13.51
N VAL A 41 -9.98 -7.37 -12.47
CA VAL A 41 -11.21 -6.58 -12.49
C VAL A 41 -11.05 -5.44 -13.50
N ALA A 42 -12.06 -5.24 -14.35
CA ALA A 42 -12.13 -4.08 -15.22
C ALA A 42 -12.37 -2.84 -14.36
N LEU A 43 -11.41 -1.93 -14.37
CA LEU A 43 -11.57 -0.58 -13.84
C LEU A 43 -11.45 0.37 -15.02
N PRO A 44 -12.39 1.30 -15.21
CA PRO A 44 -12.32 2.25 -16.29
C PRO A 44 -11.11 3.17 -16.06
N PRO A 45 -10.30 3.41 -17.11
CA PRO A 45 -9.23 4.37 -17.03
C PRO A 45 -9.84 5.78 -16.92
N HIS A 46 -9.36 6.57 -15.96
CA HIS A 46 -9.68 8.00 -15.84
C HIS A 46 -11.15 8.37 -15.51
N SER A 47 -12.02 7.42 -15.15
CA SER A 47 -13.43 7.72 -14.81
C SER A 47 -13.59 8.62 -13.57
N GLY A 48 -12.53 8.70 -12.74
CA GLY A 48 -12.59 9.41 -11.47
C GLY A 48 -13.56 8.79 -10.46
N PHE A 49 -14.19 7.63 -10.74
CA PHE A 49 -15.14 6.94 -9.88
C PHE A 49 -15.09 5.42 -10.09
N ALA A 50 -15.33 4.65 -9.03
CA ALA A 50 -15.58 3.21 -9.14
C ALA A 50 -16.88 2.94 -9.93
N GLU A 51 -16.89 1.94 -10.82
CA GLU A 51 -18.10 1.58 -11.59
C GLU A 51 -19.19 1.00 -10.70
N ALA A 52 -20.44 1.11 -11.15
CA ALA A 52 -21.55 0.33 -10.61
C ALA A 52 -21.52 -1.10 -11.21
N PRO A 53 -22.09 -2.11 -10.53
CA PRO A 53 -22.23 -3.44 -11.12
C PRO A 53 -23.06 -3.39 -12.42
N PRO A 54 -22.79 -4.29 -13.39
CA PRO A 54 -21.98 -5.49 -13.29
C PRO A 54 -20.46 -5.27 -13.47
N TYR A 55 -19.66 -5.87 -12.59
CA TYR A 55 -18.20 -5.82 -12.66
C TYR A 55 -17.66 -6.88 -13.62
N LEU A 56 -16.85 -6.46 -14.60
CA LEU A 56 -16.27 -7.38 -15.57
C LEU A 56 -14.90 -7.91 -15.11
N ILE A 57 -14.62 -9.17 -15.43
CA ILE A 57 -13.30 -9.79 -15.25
C ILE A 57 -12.69 -9.99 -16.64
N LEU A 58 -11.52 -9.40 -16.87
CA LEU A 58 -10.85 -9.37 -18.17
C LEU A 58 -9.45 -10.01 -18.09
N PRO A 59 -8.88 -10.48 -19.20
CA PRO A 59 -7.47 -10.88 -19.25
C PRO A 59 -6.55 -9.75 -18.79
N ASN A 60 -5.54 -10.11 -17.99
CA ASN A 60 -4.51 -9.20 -17.54
C ASN A 60 -3.24 -9.34 -18.39
N HIS A 61 -3.12 -8.49 -19.41
CA HIS A 61 -1.94 -8.46 -20.28
C HIS A 61 -0.65 -8.02 -19.57
N SER A 62 -0.75 -7.41 -18.38
CA SER A 62 0.38 -7.02 -17.54
C SER A 62 0.80 -8.13 -16.56
N SER A 63 0.12 -9.28 -16.56
CA SER A 63 0.44 -10.39 -15.66
C SER A 63 1.90 -10.82 -15.78
N ILE A 64 2.54 -11.02 -14.62
CA ILE A 64 3.90 -11.54 -14.54
C ILE A 64 3.97 -13.06 -14.73
N LEU A 65 2.83 -13.73 -14.97
CA LEU A 65 2.77 -15.18 -15.22
C LEU A 65 3.68 -15.60 -16.39
N ARG A 66 3.94 -14.71 -17.36
CA ARG A 66 4.90 -15.00 -18.44
C ARG A 66 6.34 -15.22 -17.95
N ARG A 67 6.71 -14.68 -16.77
CA ARG A 67 8.07 -14.68 -16.18
C ARG A 67 8.22 -15.57 -14.95
N THR A 68 7.16 -15.80 -14.19
CA THR A 68 7.16 -16.69 -13.01
C THR A 68 5.84 -17.43 -12.86
N ASP A 69 5.85 -18.65 -12.31
CA ASP A 69 4.61 -19.29 -11.85
C ASP A 69 4.15 -18.59 -10.56
N LEU A 70 2.84 -18.46 -10.37
CA LEU A 70 2.28 -17.66 -9.28
C LEU A 70 1.53 -18.55 -8.30
N VAL A 71 1.86 -18.43 -7.02
CA VAL A 71 1.13 -19.09 -5.92
C VAL A 71 0.65 -18.03 -4.95
N PHE A 72 -0.65 -17.78 -4.96
CA PHE A 72 -1.31 -16.84 -4.07
C PHE A 72 -1.71 -17.53 -2.78
N ILE A 73 -1.19 -17.03 -1.66
CA ILE A 73 -1.39 -17.59 -0.32
C ILE A 73 -2.31 -16.66 0.46
N ASP A 74 -3.47 -17.17 0.86
CA ASP A 74 -4.32 -16.54 1.87
C ASP A 74 -3.76 -16.94 3.26
N PRO A 75 -3.28 -16.01 4.09
CA PRO A 75 -2.96 -16.30 5.49
C PRO A 75 -4.15 -16.89 6.23
N VAL A 76 -3.90 -17.65 7.30
CA VAL A 76 -4.95 -18.33 8.07
C VAL A 76 -5.93 -17.31 8.66
N GLY A 77 -7.23 -17.49 8.38
CA GLY A 77 -8.30 -16.57 8.77
C GLY A 77 -8.65 -15.53 7.70
N THR A 78 -8.08 -15.62 6.50
CA THR A 78 -8.38 -14.73 5.37
C THR A 78 -8.85 -15.52 4.15
N GLY A 79 -9.68 -14.89 3.32
CA GLY A 79 -10.13 -15.49 2.05
C GLY A 79 -10.76 -16.86 2.25
N PHE A 80 -10.16 -17.89 1.63
CA PHE A 80 -10.63 -19.27 1.78
C PHE A 80 -9.86 -20.07 2.85
N SER A 81 -8.81 -19.50 3.45
CA SER A 81 -7.99 -20.15 4.48
C SER A 81 -8.67 -20.08 5.85
N HIS A 82 -9.08 -21.24 6.37
CA HIS A 82 -9.71 -21.38 7.68
C HIS A 82 -9.03 -22.43 8.53
N VAL A 83 -9.17 -22.30 9.85
CA VAL A 83 -8.63 -23.25 10.82
C VAL A 83 -9.47 -24.53 10.84
N LEU A 84 -8.82 -25.69 10.99
CA LEU A 84 -9.46 -27.00 11.09
C LEU A 84 -9.11 -27.69 12.42
N GLY A 85 -9.99 -28.58 12.89
CA GLY A 85 -9.79 -29.35 14.12
C GLY A 85 -9.91 -28.49 15.39
N ASN A 86 -9.04 -28.76 16.36
CA ASN A 86 -9.07 -28.10 17.68
C ASN A 86 -8.19 -26.84 17.76
N ALA A 87 -7.50 -26.48 16.69
CA ALA A 87 -6.68 -25.27 16.66
C ALA A 87 -7.56 -24.01 16.69
N LYS A 88 -7.00 -22.93 17.19
CA LYS A 88 -7.64 -21.62 17.28
C LYS A 88 -6.95 -20.64 16.33
N PRO A 89 -7.64 -19.60 15.83
CA PRO A 89 -7.01 -18.61 14.96
C PRO A 89 -5.77 -17.96 15.59
N GLN A 90 -5.77 -17.74 16.91
CA GLN A 90 -4.66 -17.19 17.67
C GLN A 90 -3.38 -18.05 17.59
N ASP A 91 -3.49 -19.34 17.29
CA ASP A 91 -2.33 -20.22 17.09
C ASP A 91 -1.56 -19.87 15.80
N PHE A 92 -2.18 -19.09 14.90
CA PHE A 92 -1.61 -18.66 13.61
C PHE A 92 -1.45 -17.15 13.51
N TRP A 93 -2.00 -16.39 14.46
CA TRP A 93 -1.96 -14.94 14.47
C TRP A 93 -0.83 -14.45 15.38
N GLY A 94 0.07 -13.65 14.82
CA GLY A 94 1.29 -13.18 15.47
C GLY A 94 2.42 -13.16 14.46
N ILE A 95 3.47 -12.40 14.74
CA ILE A 95 4.57 -12.21 13.78
C ILE A 95 5.22 -13.55 13.41
N ASP A 96 5.60 -14.34 14.43
CA ASP A 96 6.26 -15.63 14.21
C ASP A 96 5.28 -16.73 13.78
N ALA A 97 4.08 -16.75 14.36
CA ALA A 97 3.05 -17.76 14.05
C ALA A 97 2.59 -17.65 12.58
N ASP A 98 2.43 -16.44 12.08
CA ASP A 98 2.09 -16.15 10.69
C ASP A 98 3.23 -16.59 9.74
N ALA A 99 4.48 -16.23 10.04
CA ALA A 99 5.64 -16.65 9.25
C ALA A 99 5.81 -18.18 9.25
N HIS A 100 5.60 -18.83 10.38
CA HIS A 100 5.64 -20.29 10.51
C HIS A 100 4.58 -20.95 9.63
N SER A 101 3.33 -20.51 9.70
CA SER A 101 2.22 -21.07 8.93
C SER A 101 2.43 -20.92 7.42
N VAL A 102 2.80 -19.71 6.97
CA VAL A 102 3.06 -19.42 5.55
C VAL A 102 4.31 -20.16 5.06
N GLY A 103 5.37 -20.21 5.87
CA GLY A 103 6.60 -20.95 5.54
C GLY A 103 6.37 -22.45 5.42
N ALA A 104 5.60 -23.04 6.34
CA ALA A 104 5.20 -24.43 6.28
C ALA A 104 4.40 -24.73 5.00
N PHE A 105 3.48 -23.86 4.60
CA PHE A 105 2.78 -23.99 3.33
C PHE A 105 3.75 -23.97 2.14
N ILE A 106 4.69 -23.02 2.09
CA ILE A 106 5.68 -22.91 1.00
C ILE A 106 6.51 -24.19 0.90
N MET A 107 7.07 -24.68 2.00
CA MET A 107 7.87 -25.92 2.00
C MET A 107 7.05 -27.13 1.52
N ARG A 108 5.81 -27.27 2.00
CA ARG A 108 4.91 -28.35 1.55
C ARG A 108 4.58 -28.23 0.06
N TYR A 109 4.39 -27.01 -0.44
CA TYR A 109 4.17 -26.77 -1.86
C TYR A 109 5.41 -27.18 -2.68
N LEU A 110 6.60 -26.74 -2.29
CA LEU A 110 7.85 -27.07 -2.97
C LEU A 110 8.07 -28.58 -3.06
N THR A 111 7.81 -29.33 -1.98
CA THR A 111 7.90 -30.80 -1.97
C THR A 111 6.84 -31.44 -2.86
N LYS A 112 5.57 -31.05 -2.69
CA LYS A 112 4.44 -31.66 -3.42
C LYS A 112 4.57 -31.50 -4.93
N PHE A 113 5.07 -30.35 -5.39
CA PHE A 113 5.19 -30.02 -6.81
C PHE A 113 6.62 -30.13 -7.34
N ASN A 114 7.55 -30.69 -6.57
CA ASN A 114 8.96 -30.87 -6.94
C ASN A 114 9.65 -29.57 -7.44
N ARG A 115 9.37 -28.45 -6.77
CA ARG A 115 9.88 -27.11 -7.13
C ARG A 115 11.08 -26.65 -6.31
N TRP A 116 11.71 -27.56 -5.57
CA TRP A 116 12.88 -27.27 -4.73
C TRP A 116 14.06 -26.68 -5.52
N ASN A 117 14.22 -27.03 -6.79
CA ASN A 117 15.30 -26.50 -7.64
C ASN A 117 14.91 -25.25 -8.45
N SER A 118 13.62 -24.85 -8.46
CA SER A 118 13.19 -23.64 -9.16
C SER A 118 13.73 -22.37 -8.48
N PRO A 119 13.97 -21.26 -9.21
CA PRO A 119 14.20 -19.97 -8.57
C PRO A 119 12.98 -19.54 -7.75
N LYS A 120 13.17 -19.16 -6.49
CA LYS A 120 12.07 -18.88 -5.55
C LYS A 120 12.03 -17.40 -5.19
N PHE A 121 10.84 -16.82 -5.28
CA PHE A 121 10.57 -15.45 -4.88
C PHE A 121 9.40 -15.43 -3.90
N ILE A 122 9.46 -14.50 -2.95
CA ILE A 122 8.28 -14.12 -2.15
C ILE A 122 7.91 -12.68 -2.49
N LEU A 123 6.60 -12.41 -2.54
CA LEU A 123 6.04 -11.09 -2.84
C LEU A 123 4.98 -10.74 -1.81
N GLY A 124 5.20 -9.65 -1.08
CA GLY A 124 4.24 -9.12 -0.13
C GLY A 124 3.76 -7.73 -0.51
N GLU A 125 2.45 -7.48 -0.39
CA GLU A 125 1.86 -6.14 -0.45
C GLU A 125 1.54 -5.61 0.95
N SER A 126 1.76 -4.32 1.23
CA SER A 126 1.34 -3.67 2.49
C SER A 126 1.94 -4.41 3.70
N TYR A 127 1.15 -4.83 4.71
CA TYR A 127 1.63 -5.66 5.83
C TYR A 127 2.32 -6.96 5.37
N GLY A 128 2.04 -7.46 4.17
CA GLY A 128 2.76 -8.56 3.54
C GLY A 128 4.26 -8.26 3.39
N THR A 129 4.67 -6.99 3.32
CA THR A 129 6.10 -6.62 3.31
C THR A 129 6.77 -6.86 4.65
N THR A 130 6.11 -6.55 5.77
CA THR A 130 6.53 -6.93 7.12
C THR A 130 6.65 -8.45 7.23
N ARG A 131 5.62 -9.19 6.78
CA ARG A 131 5.64 -10.66 6.72
C ARG A 131 6.83 -11.17 5.92
N SER A 132 7.13 -10.56 4.77
CA SER A 132 8.22 -11.00 3.91
C SER A 132 9.58 -10.87 4.57
N ALA A 133 9.81 -9.83 5.39
CA ALA A 133 11.04 -9.68 6.15
C ALA A 133 11.24 -10.87 7.11
N VAL A 134 10.23 -11.19 7.91
CA VAL A 134 10.29 -12.29 8.89
C VAL A 134 10.32 -13.66 8.20
N LEU A 135 9.47 -13.86 7.19
CA LEU A 135 9.38 -15.10 6.44
C LEU A 135 10.67 -15.42 5.68
N SER A 136 11.38 -14.41 5.15
CA SER A 136 12.66 -14.65 4.48
C SER A 136 13.69 -15.27 5.43
N ASN A 137 13.79 -14.76 6.66
CA ASN A 137 14.64 -15.31 7.70
C ASN A 137 14.19 -16.72 8.10
N TYR A 138 12.89 -16.92 8.31
CA TYR A 138 12.32 -18.22 8.65
C TYR A 138 12.63 -19.28 7.58
N LEU A 139 12.38 -18.97 6.31
CA LEU A 139 12.62 -19.88 5.18
C LEU A 139 14.10 -20.25 5.04
N GLN A 140 15.00 -19.29 5.20
CA GLN A 140 16.44 -19.54 5.12
C GLN A 140 16.91 -20.52 6.21
N HIS A 141 16.44 -20.36 7.45
CA HIS A 141 16.75 -21.27 8.56
C HIS A 141 16.18 -22.69 8.36
N HIS A 142 15.18 -22.84 7.49
CA HIS A 142 14.56 -24.13 7.14
C HIS A 142 15.02 -24.66 5.77
N GLY A 143 16.16 -24.18 5.26
CA GLY A 143 16.79 -24.70 4.04
C GLY A 143 16.14 -24.24 2.73
N VAL A 144 15.20 -23.29 2.77
CA VAL A 144 14.61 -22.68 1.58
C VAL A 144 15.38 -21.42 1.22
N GLN A 145 16.24 -21.51 0.20
CA GLN A 145 16.95 -20.35 -0.34
C GLN A 145 16.07 -19.57 -1.32
N LEU A 146 15.98 -18.25 -1.10
CA LEU A 146 15.26 -17.32 -1.96
C LEU A 146 16.21 -16.66 -2.97
N ASN A 147 15.72 -16.46 -4.18
CA ASN A 147 16.40 -15.70 -5.23
C ASN A 147 15.99 -14.23 -5.24
N GLY A 148 14.93 -13.86 -4.51
CA GLY A 148 14.55 -12.48 -4.31
C GLY A 148 13.32 -12.31 -3.42
N VAL A 149 13.22 -11.11 -2.85
CA VAL A 149 12.08 -10.64 -2.07
C VAL A 149 11.52 -9.40 -2.77
N ILE A 150 10.22 -9.39 -3.05
CA ILE A 150 9.54 -8.27 -3.71
C ILE A 150 8.61 -7.61 -2.70
N LEU A 151 8.83 -6.33 -2.44
CA LEU A 151 8.04 -5.55 -1.49
C LEU A 151 7.20 -4.53 -2.27
N LEU A 152 5.88 -4.71 -2.27
CA LEU A 152 4.93 -3.81 -2.91
C LEU A 152 4.28 -2.92 -1.84
N SER A 153 4.42 -1.60 -1.98
CA SER A 153 3.86 -0.63 -1.03
C SER A 153 4.28 -0.90 0.42
N SER A 154 5.59 -0.87 0.65
CA SER A 154 6.22 -1.36 1.88
C SER A 154 5.83 -0.63 3.16
N ILE A 155 5.61 -1.41 4.22
CA ILE A 155 5.52 -0.94 5.60
C ILE A 155 6.42 -1.82 6.48
N LEU A 156 7.65 -1.37 6.69
CA LEU A 156 8.63 -2.04 7.57
C LEU A 156 8.82 -1.29 8.89
N ASN A 157 8.43 -0.01 8.90
CA ASN A 157 8.39 0.84 10.09
C ASN A 157 6.97 1.41 10.21
N PHE A 158 6.20 0.99 11.20
CA PHE A 158 4.81 1.42 11.36
C PHE A 158 4.67 2.88 11.78
N GLU A 159 5.71 3.48 12.38
CA GLU A 159 5.71 4.90 12.74
C GLU A 159 5.58 5.80 11.51
N THR A 160 6.01 5.36 10.33
CA THR A 160 5.88 6.17 9.10
C THR A 160 4.44 6.33 8.63
N ALA A 161 3.49 5.58 9.21
CA ALA A 161 2.07 5.61 8.86
C ALA A 161 1.15 5.84 10.08
N SER A 162 1.71 6.07 11.28
CA SER A 162 0.96 6.23 12.53
C SER A 162 0.81 7.71 12.90
N PHE A 163 -0.36 8.30 12.65
CA PHE A 163 -0.64 9.70 13.03
C PHE A 163 -1.00 9.87 14.51
N ALA A 164 -0.42 9.07 15.39
CA ALA A 164 -0.66 9.16 16.83
C ALA A 164 -0.06 10.45 17.41
N PRO A 165 -0.66 11.03 18.48
CA PRO A 165 -0.07 12.18 19.16
C PRO A 165 1.39 11.95 19.53
N GLY A 166 2.26 12.91 19.21
CA GLY A 166 3.70 12.83 19.45
C GLY A 166 4.52 12.21 18.31
N ASN A 167 3.88 11.69 17.26
CA ASN A 167 4.59 11.21 16.07
C ASN A 167 4.37 12.14 14.87
N ASP A 168 5.39 12.96 14.59
CA ASP A 168 5.35 13.93 13.49
C ASP A 168 5.86 13.40 12.14
N LEU A 169 6.54 12.25 12.17
CA LEU A 169 7.13 11.62 10.99
C LEU A 169 6.15 11.42 9.82
N PRO A 170 4.91 10.91 10.00
CA PRO A 170 4.02 10.66 8.87
C PRO A 170 3.61 11.96 8.16
N TYR A 171 3.44 13.08 8.86
CA TYR A 171 3.08 14.36 8.21
C TYR A 171 4.15 14.82 7.24
N ILE A 172 5.42 14.63 7.59
CA ILE A 172 6.57 14.95 6.74
C ILE A 172 6.57 14.04 5.51
N LEU A 173 6.39 12.73 5.70
CA LEU A 173 6.47 11.73 4.63
C LEU A 173 5.27 11.75 3.68
N TYR A 174 4.10 12.16 4.15
CA TYR A 174 2.87 12.19 3.33
C TYR A 174 2.78 13.44 2.45
N LEU A 175 3.36 14.58 2.87
CA LEU A 175 3.21 15.86 2.17
C LEU A 175 3.54 15.81 0.66
N PRO A 176 4.63 15.17 0.19
CA PRO A 176 4.90 15.04 -1.25
C PRO A 176 3.78 14.32 -2.02
N SER A 177 3.21 13.28 -1.42
CA SER A 177 2.10 12.54 -2.03
C SER A 177 0.83 13.38 -2.05
N GLU A 178 0.50 14.07 -0.96
CA GLU A 178 -0.63 15.01 -0.89
C GLU A 178 -0.52 16.12 -1.95
N ALA A 179 0.68 16.66 -2.14
CA ALA A 179 0.95 17.64 -3.19
C ALA A 179 0.79 17.06 -4.61
N ALA A 180 1.22 15.82 -4.84
CA ALA A 180 1.01 15.12 -6.10
C ALA A 180 -0.48 14.91 -6.39
N VAL A 181 -1.28 14.58 -5.37
CA VAL A 181 -2.73 14.42 -5.48
C VAL A 181 -3.41 15.75 -5.79
N ALA A 182 -3.05 16.83 -5.09
CA ALA A 182 -3.55 18.17 -5.37
C ALA A 182 -3.19 18.62 -6.80
N TRP A 183 -1.98 18.29 -7.26
CA TRP A 183 -1.55 18.52 -8.64
C TRP A 183 -2.36 17.70 -9.64
N TYR A 184 -2.62 16.41 -9.37
CA TYR A 184 -3.37 15.52 -10.26
C TYR A 184 -4.81 16.01 -10.46
N HIS A 185 -5.46 16.43 -9.37
CA HIS A 185 -6.84 16.94 -9.38
C HIS A 185 -6.96 18.42 -9.74
N HIS A 186 -5.91 19.03 -10.29
CA HIS A 186 -5.93 20.43 -10.76
C HIS A 186 -6.32 21.45 -9.68
N ARG A 187 -6.03 21.14 -8.39
CA ARG A 187 -6.40 22.02 -7.28
C ARG A 187 -5.41 23.17 -7.06
N LEU A 188 -4.18 23.04 -7.56
CA LEU A 188 -3.12 24.04 -7.40
C LEU A 188 -3.29 25.21 -8.39
N ASN A 189 -3.14 26.44 -7.92
CA ASN A 189 -3.22 27.65 -8.75
C ASN A 189 -2.05 28.63 -8.50
N PRO A 190 -1.16 28.89 -9.48
CA PRO A 190 -1.08 28.21 -10.77
C PRO A 190 -0.60 26.77 -10.61
N ARG A 191 -1.09 25.86 -11.45
CA ARG A 191 -0.63 24.46 -11.47
C ARG A 191 0.79 24.38 -12.03
N PRO A 192 1.77 23.79 -11.31
CA PRO A 192 3.11 23.57 -11.84
C PRO A 192 3.09 22.72 -13.13
N LYS A 193 3.85 23.09 -14.16
CA LYS A 193 3.92 22.31 -15.42
C LYS A 193 4.74 21.02 -15.28
N ASN A 194 5.81 21.06 -14.50
CA ASN A 194 6.72 19.92 -14.30
C ASN A 194 6.48 19.32 -12.90
N LEU A 195 5.81 18.17 -12.86
CA LEU A 195 5.49 17.46 -11.61
C LEU A 195 6.76 17.00 -10.86
N PRO A 196 7.75 16.33 -11.48
CA PRO A 196 8.99 15.94 -10.78
C PRO A 196 9.72 17.10 -10.09
N ALA A 197 9.90 18.22 -10.78
CA ALA A 197 10.55 19.41 -10.21
C ALA A 197 9.70 20.05 -9.10
N PHE A 198 8.38 19.97 -9.19
CA PHE A 198 7.49 20.40 -8.12
C PHE A 198 7.65 19.52 -6.88
N LEU A 199 7.59 18.19 -7.04
CA LEU A 199 7.71 17.24 -5.93
C LEU A 199 9.07 17.32 -5.23
N SER A 200 10.16 17.47 -5.97
CA SER A 200 11.49 17.67 -5.38
C SER A 200 11.55 18.90 -4.44
N ARG A 201 10.85 19.99 -4.77
CA ARG A 201 10.75 21.15 -3.87
C ARG A 201 9.87 20.87 -2.66
N VAL A 202 8.79 20.11 -2.82
CA VAL A 202 7.91 19.72 -1.72
C VAL A 202 8.66 18.81 -0.75
N GLU A 203 9.43 17.83 -1.26
CA GLU A 203 10.28 16.95 -0.46
C GLU A 203 11.34 17.73 0.32
N HIS A 204 12.02 18.69 -0.33
CA HIS A 204 12.99 19.55 0.33
C HIS A 204 12.36 20.42 1.43
N PHE A 205 11.17 20.96 1.20
CA PHE A 205 10.43 21.70 2.22
C PHE A 205 9.97 20.79 3.37
N ALA A 206 9.44 19.62 3.04
CA ALA A 206 8.93 18.64 4.01
C ALA A 206 10.02 18.22 4.99
N THR A 207 11.19 17.84 4.46
CA THR A 207 12.34 17.37 5.24
C THR A 207 13.16 18.50 5.86
N GLY A 208 12.89 19.75 5.50
CA GLY A 208 13.56 20.95 6.01
C GLY A 208 12.64 21.78 6.90
N ALA A 209 12.15 22.90 6.36
CA ALA A 209 11.40 23.91 7.12
C ALA A 209 10.13 23.36 7.79
N TYR A 210 9.43 22.42 7.16
CA TYR A 210 8.23 21.82 7.76
C TYR A 210 8.57 20.89 8.92
N ALA A 211 9.54 19.99 8.74
CA ALA A 211 10.05 19.14 9.83
C ALA A 211 10.55 19.97 11.02
N HIS A 212 11.30 21.05 10.76
CA HIS A 212 11.75 21.97 11.79
C HIS A 212 10.58 22.65 12.52
N ALA A 213 9.57 23.11 11.79
CA ALA A 213 8.39 23.74 12.36
C ALA A 213 7.61 22.80 13.28
N LEU A 214 7.43 21.53 12.87
CA LEU A 214 6.80 20.50 13.71
C LEU A 214 7.62 20.24 14.98
N MET A 215 8.95 20.15 14.86
CA MET A 215 9.86 19.93 15.99
C MET A 215 9.85 21.07 17.01
N MET A 216 9.73 22.32 16.56
CA MET A 216 9.65 23.48 17.46
C MET A 216 8.34 23.52 18.27
N GLY A 217 7.26 22.92 17.75
CA GLY A 217 5.95 22.90 18.40
C GLY A 217 5.51 24.29 18.84
N ASP A 218 5.10 24.43 20.10
CA ASP A 218 4.61 25.67 20.69
C ASP A 218 5.67 26.80 20.78
N THR A 219 6.96 26.48 20.62
CA THR A 219 8.03 27.49 20.62
C THR A 219 8.21 28.17 19.26
N LEU A 220 7.51 27.69 18.22
CA LEU A 220 7.54 28.29 16.90
C LEU A 220 6.83 29.66 16.91
N SER A 221 7.51 30.71 16.44
CA SER A 221 6.90 32.05 16.40
C SER A 221 5.65 32.09 15.51
N PRO A 222 4.66 32.95 15.81
CA PRO A 222 3.48 33.11 14.97
C PRO A 222 3.81 33.44 13.50
N GLU A 223 4.84 34.25 13.27
CA GLU A 223 5.30 34.64 11.93
C GLU A 223 5.87 33.43 11.18
N ALA A 224 6.75 32.66 11.82
CA ALA A 224 7.32 31.44 11.24
C ALA A 224 6.23 30.40 10.93
N LYS A 225 5.28 30.21 11.85
CA LYS A 225 4.12 29.32 11.66
C LYS A 225 3.28 29.75 10.46
N ASN A 226 3.01 31.04 10.31
CA ASN A 226 2.26 31.57 9.17
C ASN A 226 3.00 31.38 7.83
N GLN A 227 4.34 31.48 7.81
CA GLN A 227 5.14 31.20 6.60
C GLN A 227 5.06 29.72 6.19
N VAL A 228 5.12 28.80 7.17
CA VAL A 228 4.97 27.36 6.93
C VAL A 228 3.57 27.06 6.40
N ILE A 229 2.52 27.63 7.01
CA ILE A 229 1.14 27.48 6.54
C ILE A 229 0.99 27.96 5.10
N ALA A 230 1.57 29.12 4.74
CA ALA A 230 1.50 29.63 3.38
C ALA A 230 2.10 28.65 2.35
N LYS A 231 3.19 27.96 2.70
CA LYS A 231 3.78 26.91 1.88
C LYS A 231 2.91 25.65 1.80
N LEU A 232 2.33 25.23 2.92
CA LEU A 232 1.40 24.09 2.96
C LEU A 232 0.17 24.37 2.07
N VAL A 233 -0.41 25.57 2.13
CA VAL A 233 -1.50 25.97 1.22
C VAL A 233 -1.04 25.94 -0.24
N GLN A 234 0.15 26.48 -0.53
CA GLN A 234 0.70 26.49 -1.90
C GLN A 234 0.86 25.08 -2.48
N PHE A 235 1.21 24.10 -1.65
CA PHE A 235 1.49 22.73 -2.09
C PHE A 235 0.28 21.80 -2.12
N THR A 236 -0.75 22.10 -1.33
CA THR A 236 -1.88 21.18 -1.12
C THR A 236 -3.23 21.77 -1.50
N SER A 237 -3.32 23.09 -1.68
CA SER A 237 -4.57 23.85 -1.82
C SER A 237 -5.54 23.71 -0.66
N ILE A 238 -5.10 23.17 0.48
CA ILE A 238 -5.91 23.11 1.69
C ILE A 238 -5.92 24.50 2.35
N PRO A 239 -7.09 25.05 2.69
CA PRO A 239 -7.21 26.38 3.28
C PRO A 239 -6.37 26.59 4.56
N ALA A 240 -5.75 27.76 4.69
CA ALA A 240 -4.87 28.11 5.80
C ALA A 240 -5.50 27.95 7.20
N HIS A 241 -6.81 28.18 7.32
CA HIS A 241 -7.51 28.04 8.61
C HIS A 241 -7.54 26.58 9.11
N LEU A 242 -7.52 25.59 8.21
CA LEU A 242 -7.49 24.17 8.58
C LEU A 242 -6.09 23.78 9.09
N TRP A 243 -5.03 24.27 8.44
CA TRP A 243 -3.66 24.10 8.94
C TRP A 243 -3.43 24.78 10.29
N ARG A 244 -4.05 25.95 10.53
CA ARG A 244 -4.03 26.59 11.86
C ARG A 244 -4.73 25.73 12.90
N ARG A 245 -5.91 25.22 12.58
CA ARG A 245 -6.70 24.38 13.49
C ARG A 245 -5.98 23.07 13.84
N GLY A 246 -5.30 22.46 12.87
CA GLY A 246 -4.53 21.25 13.07
C GLY A 246 -3.14 21.46 13.64
N ASP A 247 -2.75 22.69 13.99
CA ASP A 247 -1.37 23.01 14.40
C ASP A 247 -0.32 22.44 13.44
N LEU A 248 -0.44 22.82 12.15
CA LEU A 248 0.36 22.33 11.03
C LEU A 248 0.13 20.87 10.65
N ARG A 249 -0.70 20.10 11.37
CA ARG A 249 -0.93 18.67 11.14
C ARG A 249 -2.28 18.40 10.51
N ILE A 250 -2.27 17.68 9.39
CA ILE A 250 -3.45 17.12 8.74
C ILE A 250 -3.10 15.67 8.41
N THR A 251 -3.91 14.74 8.88
CA THR A 251 -3.71 13.32 8.61
C THR A 251 -4.03 12.99 7.16
N GLY A 252 -3.47 11.90 6.63
CA GLY A 252 -3.76 11.48 5.26
C GLY A 252 -5.25 11.22 5.00
N SER A 253 -6.03 10.78 6.00
CA SER A 253 -7.48 10.61 5.88
C SER A 253 -8.24 11.93 5.87
N GLU A 254 -7.80 12.91 6.65
CA GLU A 254 -8.36 14.26 6.58
C GLU A 254 -8.06 14.90 5.23
N PHE A 255 -6.83 14.80 4.73
CA PHE A 255 -6.47 15.31 3.41
C PHE A 255 -7.36 14.70 2.30
N GLN A 256 -7.54 13.38 2.30
CA GLN A 256 -8.45 12.68 1.37
C GLN A 256 -9.86 13.28 1.36
N ALA A 257 -10.39 13.58 2.55
CA ALA A 257 -11.72 14.15 2.72
C ALA A 257 -11.79 15.65 2.38
N LEU A 258 -10.71 16.39 2.55
CA LEU A 258 -10.67 17.85 2.42
C LEU A 258 -10.46 18.32 0.98
N LEU A 259 -9.59 17.66 0.20
CA LEU A 259 -9.13 18.17 -1.09
C LEU A 259 -10.26 18.45 -2.09
N LEU A 260 -11.23 17.53 -2.17
CA LEU A 260 -12.36 17.57 -3.10
C LEU A 260 -13.70 17.88 -2.39
N ASN A 261 -13.65 18.31 -1.13
CA ASN A 261 -14.84 18.49 -0.30
C ASN A 261 -15.83 19.51 -0.88
N SER A 262 -15.33 20.55 -1.55
CA SER A 262 -16.17 21.56 -2.21
C SER A 262 -17.07 20.99 -3.32
N GLU A 263 -16.74 19.79 -3.82
CA GLU A 263 -17.50 19.08 -4.85
C GLU A 263 -18.34 17.93 -4.27
N GLY A 264 -18.42 17.79 -2.95
CA GLY A 264 -19.09 16.66 -2.30
C GLY A 264 -18.35 15.32 -2.46
N LYS A 265 -17.05 15.35 -2.78
CA LYS A 265 -16.22 14.18 -3.07
C LYS A 265 -15.04 14.08 -2.11
N GLN A 266 -14.40 12.91 -2.13
CA GLN A 266 -13.11 12.64 -1.50
C GLN A 266 -12.25 11.81 -2.45
N THR A 267 -10.93 11.82 -2.27
CA THR A 267 -10.04 10.98 -3.09
C THR A 267 -10.08 9.52 -2.63
N GLY A 268 -9.65 8.59 -3.49
CA GLY A 268 -9.41 7.20 -3.12
C GLY A 268 -8.24 7.07 -2.14
N ARG A 269 -8.34 6.09 -1.23
CA ARG A 269 -7.28 5.78 -0.25
C ARG A 269 -6.08 5.09 -0.89
N LEU A 270 -6.31 4.09 -1.75
CA LEU A 270 -5.26 3.28 -2.38
C LEU A 270 -4.76 3.87 -3.69
N ASP A 271 -5.68 4.48 -4.45
CA ASP A 271 -5.36 5.25 -5.65
C ASP A 271 -6.11 6.57 -5.60
N ALA A 272 -5.38 7.62 -5.23
CA ALA A 272 -5.94 8.95 -5.05
C ALA A 272 -6.34 9.63 -6.36
N ARG A 273 -6.07 9.02 -7.53
CA ARG A 273 -6.56 9.51 -8.83
C ARG A 273 -8.07 9.29 -9.00
N TYR A 274 -8.61 8.29 -8.33
CA TYR A 274 -10.05 8.09 -8.24
C TYR A 274 -10.63 9.02 -7.17
N ALA A 275 -11.85 9.47 -7.40
CA ALA A 275 -12.68 10.14 -6.41
C ALA A 275 -13.87 9.24 -6.07
N ASN A 276 -14.41 9.42 -4.87
CA ASN A 276 -15.65 8.79 -4.46
C ASN A 276 -16.56 9.86 -3.90
N TYR A 277 -17.87 9.62 -3.96
CA TYR A 277 -18.79 10.43 -3.18
C TYR A 277 -18.41 10.30 -1.72
N LYS A 278 -18.42 11.43 -1.01
CA LYS A 278 -18.34 11.38 0.43
C LYS A 278 -19.60 10.64 0.88
N LEU A 279 -19.43 9.43 1.42
CA LEU A 279 -20.49 8.82 2.22
C LEU A 279 -20.66 9.77 3.40
N VAL A 280 -21.64 10.68 3.31
CA VAL A 280 -22.18 11.34 4.48
C VAL A 280 -22.96 10.22 5.14
N PRO A 281 -22.51 9.61 6.26
CA PRO A 281 -23.47 8.90 7.07
C PRO A 281 -24.52 9.95 7.37
N MET A 282 -25.79 9.69 7.06
CA MET A 282 -26.86 10.46 7.70
C MET A 282 -26.57 10.33 9.20
N LEU A 283 -26.01 11.38 9.79
CA LEU A 283 -25.86 11.45 11.23
C LEU A 283 -27.28 11.41 11.80
N PRO A 284 -27.53 10.60 12.84
CA PRO A 284 -28.85 10.51 13.46
C PRO A 284 -29.34 11.87 13.96
#